data_AF-A0A9P5GKJ4-F1
#
_entry.id   AF-A0A9P5GKJ4-F1
#
_cell.length_a   1.000
_cell.length_b   1.000
_cell.length_c   1.000
_cell.angle_alpha   90.00
_cell.angle_beta   90.00
_cell.angle_gamma   90.00
#
_symmetry.space_group_name_H-M   'P 1'
#
loop_
_entity.id
_entity.type
_entity.pdbx_description
1 polymer ?
#
loop_
_entity_poly.entity_id
_entity_poly.type
_entity_poly.pdbx_seq_one_letter_code
_entity_poly.pdbx_strand_id
1 'polypeptide(L)'
;MPEIEFVQVLPKMIGERITTYCDPPDSAYYPPRDWIIINKLDEESRPITQSDFASGMGPAFTAGKYLCRPSAGNENKLAFMRIYKQIPLDGTRLDSSSVRKAQASNLHDHGHVELDALKHLTESGCTVTPRLLGYQIGKQDANDLVPGGYILHLVWERVPGDPLDIDEFWSLPYDKREFIRDKFKKAYTYVTKRLDYDHWG
;
A
#
# COMPACT_ATOMS: atom_id res chain seq x y z
N MET A 1 1.06 24.09 17.80
CA MET A 1 1.19 23.52 16.45
C MET A 1 -0.18 23.59 15.82
N PRO A 2 -0.35 24.19 14.63
CA PRO A 2 -1.63 24.09 13.95
C PRO A 2 -1.93 22.60 13.69
N GLU A 3 -3.18 22.19 13.91
CA GLU A 3 -3.65 20.86 13.53
C GLU A 3 -3.48 20.74 12.01
N ILE A 4 -2.63 19.81 11.58
CA ILE A 4 -2.58 19.42 10.17
C ILE A 4 -3.89 18.69 9.93
N GLU A 5 -4.85 19.34 9.27
CA GLU A 5 -6.06 18.68 8.81
C GLU A 5 -5.65 17.59 7.82
N PHE A 6 -5.71 16.34 8.26
CA PHE A 6 -5.56 15.18 7.39
C PHE A 6 -6.79 15.07 6.51
N VAL A 7 -6.78 15.79 5.39
CA VAL A 7 -7.88 15.70 4.43
C VAL A 7 -7.81 14.34 3.74
N GLN A 8 -8.82 13.51 4.01
CA GLN A 8 -9.03 12.28 3.26
C GLN A 8 -9.45 12.62 1.84
N VAL A 9 -8.73 12.09 0.85
CA VAL A 9 -8.97 12.36 -0.56
C VAL A 9 -9.33 11.10 -1.34
N LEU A 10 -9.23 9.91 -0.72
CA LEU A 10 -9.69 8.67 -1.34
C LEU A 10 -11.18 8.39 -1.01
N PRO A 11 -12.00 8.06 -2.02
CA PRO A 11 -13.41 7.73 -1.80
C PRO A 11 -13.58 6.43 -1.01
N LYS A 12 -14.77 6.23 -0.42
CA LYS A 12 -15.11 5.00 0.31
C LYS A 12 -15.24 3.78 -0.60
N MET A 13 -15.71 3.98 -1.83
CA MET A 13 -15.86 2.96 -2.88
C MET A 13 -16.67 1.72 -2.50
N ILE A 14 -17.54 1.78 -1.47
CA ILE A 14 -18.25 0.60 -0.96
C ILE A 14 -19.17 0.04 -2.06
N GLY A 15 -18.99 -1.25 -2.38
CA GLY A 15 -19.70 -1.95 -3.45
C GLY A 15 -19.11 -1.73 -4.85
N GLU A 16 -18.13 -0.84 -5.02
CA GLU A 16 -17.47 -0.64 -6.30
C GLU A 16 -16.55 -1.81 -6.64
N ARG A 17 -16.38 -2.01 -7.95
CA ARG A 17 -15.52 -3.04 -8.51
C ARG A 17 -14.23 -2.41 -9.02
N ILE A 18 -13.10 -2.91 -8.52
CA ILE A 18 -11.76 -2.53 -8.96
C ILE A 18 -11.08 -3.74 -9.59
N THR A 19 -10.53 -3.55 -10.78
CA THR A 19 -9.76 -4.58 -11.48
C THR A 19 -8.27 -4.32 -11.30
N THR A 20 -7.57 -5.26 -10.67
CA THR A 20 -6.10 -5.25 -10.68
C THR A 20 -5.60 -6.01 -11.91
N TYR A 21 -4.63 -5.45 -12.62
CA TYR A 21 -3.90 -6.08 -13.71
C TYR A 21 -2.50 -5.48 -13.75
N CYS A 22 -1.52 -6.27 -14.18
CA CYS A 22 -0.17 -5.81 -14.39
C CYS A 22 0.35 -6.30 -15.74
N ASP A 23 1.44 -5.70 -16.21
CA ASP A 23 2.04 -6.04 -17.49
C ASP A 23 2.88 -7.33 -17.39
N PRO A 24 3.13 -8.04 -18.50
CA PRO A 24 4.11 -9.12 -18.54
C PRO A 24 5.51 -8.66 -18.06
N PRO A 25 6.28 -9.52 -17.38
CA PRO A 25 6.00 -10.92 -17.10
C PRO A 25 5.09 -11.16 -15.88
N ASP A 26 4.81 -10.14 -15.09
CA ASP A 26 4.16 -10.26 -13.77
C ASP A 26 2.72 -10.76 -13.87
N SER A 27 2.04 -10.48 -14.98
CA SER A 27 0.69 -10.99 -15.27
C SER A 27 0.57 -12.52 -15.25
N ALA A 28 1.68 -13.25 -15.43
CA ALA A 28 1.69 -14.71 -15.30
C ALA A 28 1.46 -15.18 -13.85
N TYR A 29 1.96 -14.41 -12.88
CA TYR A 29 1.80 -14.67 -11.44
C TYR A 29 0.56 -13.98 -10.87
N TYR A 30 0.24 -12.80 -11.42
CA TYR A 30 -0.84 -11.94 -10.95
C TYR A 30 -1.80 -11.63 -12.11
N PRO A 31 -2.63 -12.61 -12.52
CA PRO A 31 -3.56 -12.42 -13.63
C PRO A 31 -4.61 -11.36 -13.27
N PRO A 32 -5.23 -10.71 -14.29
CA PRO A 32 -6.29 -9.75 -14.07
C PRO A 32 -7.39 -10.28 -13.15
N ARG A 33 -7.77 -9.49 -12.16
CA ARG A 33 -8.76 -9.89 -11.15
C ARG A 33 -9.61 -8.74 -10.67
N ASP A 34 -10.90 -9.02 -10.54
CA ASP A 34 -11.90 -8.10 -10.04
C ASP A 34 -12.11 -8.26 -8.53
N TRP A 35 -12.15 -7.11 -7.85
CA TRP A 35 -12.32 -6.98 -6.41
C TRP A 35 -13.51 -6.09 -6.10
N ILE A 36 -14.36 -6.53 -5.17
CA ILE A 36 -15.47 -5.72 -4.67
C ILE A 36 -15.06 -5.14 -3.32
N ILE A 37 -15.09 -3.83 -3.20
CA ILE A 37 -14.77 -3.13 -1.96
C ILE A 37 -15.93 -3.29 -0.97
N ILE A 38 -15.60 -3.71 0.25
CA ILE A 38 -16.55 -3.95 1.34
C ILE A 38 -16.55 -2.75 2.29
N ASN A 39 -15.36 -2.24 2.64
CA ASN A 39 -15.24 -1.11 3.55
C ASN A 39 -13.91 -0.37 3.35
N LYS A 40 -13.89 0.92 3.70
CA LYS A 40 -12.67 1.71 3.89
C LYS A 40 -12.28 1.65 5.36
N LEU A 41 -11.05 1.22 5.65
CA LEU A 41 -10.56 0.98 7.01
C LEU A 41 -9.78 2.19 7.53
N ASP A 42 -8.87 2.73 6.73
CA ASP A 42 -8.04 3.88 7.08
C ASP A 42 -7.65 4.69 5.83
N GLU A 43 -7.14 5.89 6.05
CA GLU A 43 -6.37 6.66 5.08
C GLU A 43 -5.34 7.51 5.81
N GLU A 44 -4.07 7.41 5.38
CA GLU A 44 -2.98 8.24 5.88
C GLU A 44 -2.36 9.04 4.73
N SER A 45 -2.30 10.36 4.90
CA SER A 45 -1.62 11.27 3.98
C SER A 45 -0.20 11.53 4.44
N ARG A 46 0.74 11.52 3.48
CA ARG A 46 2.14 11.91 3.62
C ARG A 46 2.40 13.16 2.78
N PRO A 47 1.95 14.34 3.25
CA PRO A 47 2.28 15.59 2.59
C PRO A 47 3.79 15.84 2.73
N ILE A 48 4.37 16.46 1.70
CA ILE A 48 5.74 16.93 1.73
C ILE A 48 5.81 18.31 1.08
N THR A 49 6.79 19.11 1.49
CA THR A 49 6.97 20.45 0.93
C THR A 49 7.76 20.41 -0.39
N GLN A 50 7.81 21.54 -1.09
CA GLN A 50 8.68 21.70 -2.27
C GLN A 50 10.16 21.45 -1.94
N SER A 51 10.61 21.82 -0.73
CA SER A 51 12.00 21.62 -0.28
C SER A 51 12.31 20.15 -0.06
N ASP A 52 11.39 19.40 0.56
CA ASP A 52 11.54 17.96 0.78
C ASP A 52 11.60 17.20 -0.54
N PHE A 53 10.71 17.56 -1.48
CA PHE A 53 10.70 17.01 -2.84
C PHE A 53 12.03 17.29 -3.55
N ALA A 54 12.51 18.53 -3.51
CA ALA A 54 13.80 18.92 -4.10
C ALA A 54 15.01 18.21 -3.45
N SER A 55 14.86 17.78 -2.20
CA SER A 55 15.86 17.01 -1.45
C SER A 55 15.80 15.50 -1.74
N GLY A 56 14.90 15.06 -2.62
CA GLY A 56 14.80 13.66 -3.04
C GLY A 56 13.96 12.77 -2.12
N MET A 57 13.07 13.33 -1.28
CA MET A 57 12.20 12.54 -0.39
C MET A 57 11.08 11.78 -1.12
N GLY A 58 11.05 11.82 -2.46
CA GLY A 58 9.98 11.25 -3.28
C GLY A 58 8.76 12.18 -3.36
N PRO A 59 7.67 11.77 -4.02
CA PRO A 59 6.46 12.58 -4.15
C PRO A 59 5.55 12.52 -2.91
N ALA A 60 4.70 13.54 -2.73
CA ALA A 60 3.62 13.49 -1.74
C ALA A 60 2.57 12.44 -2.14
N PHE A 61 2.04 11.69 -1.18
CA PHE A 61 1.00 10.69 -1.46
C PHE A 61 0.01 10.52 -0.31
N THR A 62 -1.12 9.90 -0.60
CA THR A 62 -2.02 9.31 0.40
C THR A 62 -2.09 7.80 0.21
N ALA A 63 -2.28 7.06 1.30
CA ALA A 63 -2.44 5.62 1.31
C ALA A 63 -3.73 5.25 2.05
N GLY A 64 -4.71 4.69 1.33
CA GLY A 64 -5.96 4.20 1.92
C GLY A 64 -5.99 2.68 1.98
N LYS A 65 -6.35 2.11 3.13
CA LYS A 65 -6.57 0.67 3.28
C LYS A 65 -8.06 0.33 3.23
N TYR A 66 -8.37 -0.70 2.47
CA TYR A 66 -9.73 -1.18 2.20
C TYR A 66 -9.83 -2.66 2.49
N LEU A 67 -11.00 -3.08 2.98
CA LEU A 67 -11.41 -4.47 3.01
C LEU A 67 -12.12 -4.78 1.69
N CYS A 68 -11.75 -5.87 1.04
CA CYS A 68 -12.35 -6.29 -0.22
C CYS A 68 -12.51 -7.82 -0.27
N ARG A 69 -13.20 -8.28 -1.31
CA ARG A 69 -13.33 -9.71 -1.67
C ARG A 69 -13.19 -9.86 -3.18
N PRO A 70 -12.78 -11.02 -3.69
CA PRO A 70 -12.84 -11.26 -5.12
C PRO A 70 -14.31 -11.26 -5.59
N SER A 71 -14.55 -10.78 -6.81
CA SER A 71 -15.89 -10.80 -7.41
C SER A 71 -16.32 -12.21 -7.85
N ALA A 72 -15.38 -13.14 -8.03
CA ALA A 72 -15.62 -14.50 -8.49
C ALA A 72 -14.65 -15.51 -7.81
N GLY A 73 -15.03 -16.79 -7.87
CA GLY A 73 -14.29 -17.90 -7.27
C GLY A 73 -14.70 -18.15 -5.82
N ASN A 74 -13.88 -17.75 -4.86
CA ASN A 74 -14.21 -17.85 -3.43
C ASN A 74 -14.56 -16.48 -2.85
N GLU A 75 -15.81 -16.09 -2.98
CA GLU A 75 -16.32 -14.78 -2.56
C GLU A 75 -16.26 -14.56 -1.04
N ASN A 76 -16.10 -15.63 -0.25
CA ASN A 76 -15.94 -15.54 1.20
C ASN A 76 -14.50 -15.22 1.62
N LYS A 77 -13.51 -15.32 0.71
CA LYS A 77 -12.11 -15.03 1.02
C LYS A 77 -11.89 -13.52 0.98
N LEU A 78 -11.86 -12.91 2.16
CA LEU A 78 -11.54 -11.50 2.33
C LEU A 78 -10.06 -11.23 2.02
N ALA A 79 -9.79 -10.04 1.51
CA ALA A 79 -8.47 -9.51 1.21
C ALA A 79 -8.37 -8.04 1.64
N PHE A 80 -7.16 -7.54 1.79
CA PHE A 80 -6.92 -6.12 1.95
C PHE A 80 -6.47 -5.53 0.62
N MET A 81 -6.95 -4.33 0.33
CA MET A 81 -6.45 -3.50 -0.77
C MET A 81 -5.86 -2.22 -0.17
N ARG A 82 -4.68 -1.81 -0.64
CA ARG A 82 -4.16 -0.47 -0.43
C ARG A 82 -4.14 0.29 -1.74
N ILE A 83 -4.57 1.54 -1.68
CA ILE A 83 -4.48 2.47 -2.78
C ILE A 83 -3.50 3.56 -2.38
N TYR A 84 -2.37 3.61 -3.07
CA TYR A 84 -1.47 4.76 -3.03
C TYR A 84 -1.88 5.71 -4.15
N LYS A 85 -2.15 6.96 -3.82
CA LYS A 85 -2.46 8.00 -4.81
C LYS A 85 -1.57 9.20 -4.56
N GLN A 86 -0.86 9.66 -5.59
CA GLN A 86 -0.07 10.87 -5.49
C GLN A 86 -0.98 12.07 -5.17
N ILE A 87 -0.57 12.91 -4.22
CA ILE A 87 -1.26 14.15 -3.88
C ILE A 87 -0.36 15.35 -4.19
N PRO A 88 -0.91 16.57 -4.27
CA PRO A 88 -0.10 17.77 -4.51
C PRO A 88 0.89 17.99 -3.38
N LEU A 89 2.02 18.62 -3.70
CA LEU A 89 2.94 19.13 -2.68
C LEU A 89 2.21 20.08 -1.75
N ASP A 90 2.65 20.12 -0.49
CA ASP A 90 2.02 20.95 0.52
C ASP A 90 1.98 22.43 0.08
N GLY A 91 0.85 23.09 0.35
CA GLY A 91 0.56 24.45 -0.13
C GLY A 91 0.12 24.58 -1.59
N THR A 92 0.27 23.55 -2.44
CA THR A 92 -0.06 23.65 -3.89
C THR A 92 -1.41 23.07 -4.29
N ARG A 93 -2.19 22.58 -3.30
CA ARG A 93 -3.48 21.92 -3.56
C ARG A 93 -4.47 22.79 -4.32
N LEU A 94 -4.49 24.09 -4.02
CA LEU A 94 -5.40 25.06 -4.63
C LEU A 94 -4.82 25.73 -5.89
N ASP A 95 -3.58 25.39 -6.27
CA ASP A 95 -2.97 25.91 -7.47
C ASP A 95 -3.65 25.34 -8.73
N SER A 96 -3.34 25.99 -9.86
CA SER A 96 -3.83 25.58 -11.16
C SER A 96 -3.52 24.11 -11.45
N SER A 97 -4.39 23.47 -12.24
CA SER A 97 -4.19 22.09 -12.67
C SER A 97 -2.85 21.87 -13.38
N SER A 98 -2.32 22.88 -14.08
CA SER A 98 -1.02 22.82 -14.75
C SER A 98 0.14 22.74 -13.76
N VAL A 99 0.08 23.48 -12.65
CA VAL A 99 1.09 23.42 -11.58
C VAL A 99 1.08 22.05 -10.93
N ARG A 100 -0.09 21.52 -10.57
CA ARG A 100 -0.21 20.19 -9.97
C ARG A 100 0.23 19.09 -10.94
N LYS A 101 -0.13 19.18 -12.23
CA LYS A 101 0.30 18.24 -13.27
C LYS A 101 1.82 18.20 -13.42
N ALA A 102 2.51 19.33 -13.26
CA ALA A 102 3.97 19.37 -13.35
C ALA A 102 4.67 18.60 -12.20
N GLN A 103 3.95 18.25 -11.14
CA GLN A 103 4.47 17.46 -10.01
C GLN A 103 4.32 15.95 -10.25
N ALA A 104 3.61 15.52 -11.29
CA ALA A 104 3.33 14.11 -11.58
C ALA A 104 4.61 13.28 -11.64
N SER A 105 4.65 12.21 -10.84
CA SER A 105 5.75 11.25 -10.81
C SER A 105 5.32 9.92 -11.42
N ASN A 106 6.27 9.18 -11.99
CA ASN A 106 6.04 7.87 -12.57
C ASN A 106 6.58 6.78 -11.65
N LEU A 107 5.70 5.91 -11.16
CA LEU A 107 6.09 4.84 -10.23
C LEU A 107 6.94 3.76 -10.91
N HIS A 108 6.82 3.57 -12.22
CA HIS A 108 7.64 2.60 -12.95
C HIS A 108 9.13 2.94 -12.93
N ASP A 109 9.49 4.22 -12.81
CA ASP A 109 10.89 4.66 -12.87
C ASP A 109 11.61 4.50 -11.52
N HIS A 110 10.87 4.40 -10.42
CA HIS A 110 11.42 4.42 -9.06
C HIS A 110 11.08 3.19 -8.21
N GLY A 111 10.20 2.30 -8.70
CA GLY A 111 9.68 1.19 -7.92
C GLY A 111 8.76 1.64 -6.78
N HIS A 112 8.27 0.68 -6.00
CA HIS A 112 7.48 0.97 -4.81
C HIS A 112 7.80 -0.06 -3.74
N VAL A 113 8.47 0.38 -2.67
CA VAL A 113 9.08 -0.49 -1.65
C VAL A 113 8.13 -1.56 -1.13
N GLU A 114 6.87 -1.23 -0.83
CA GLU A 114 5.92 -2.24 -0.35
C GLU A 114 5.53 -3.26 -1.43
N LEU A 115 5.35 -2.81 -2.67
CA LEU A 115 5.00 -3.70 -3.78
C LEU A 115 6.16 -4.66 -4.04
N ASP A 116 7.37 -4.12 -4.15
CA ASP A 116 8.59 -4.88 -4.42
C ASP A 116 8.85 -5.91 -3.32
N ALA A 117 8.72 -5.50 -2.04
CA ALA A 117 8.88 -6.41 -0.91
C ALA A 117 7.82 -7.51 -0.88
N LEU A 118 6.52 -7.18 -1.03
CA LEU A 118 5.45 -8.18 -1.02
C LEU A 118 5.55 -9.15 -2.20
N LYS A 119 5.91 -8.64 -3.37
CA LYS A 119 6.15 -9.45 -4.56
C LYS A 119 7.27 -10.46 -4.29
N HIS A 120 8.44 -9.98 -3.88
CA HIS A 120 9.60 -10.82 -3.56
C HIS A 120 9.29 -11.89 -2.50
N LEU A 121 8.63 -11.49 -1.41
CA LEU A 121 8.27 -12.41 -0.33
C LEU A 121 7.25 -13.46 -0.79
N THR A 122 6.33 -13.09 -1.67
CA THR A 122 5.34 -14.02 -2.22
C THR A 122 5.99 -15.02 -3.17
N GLU A 123 6.80 -14.54 -4.10
CA GLU A 123 7.46 -15.34 -5.14
C GLU A 123 8.54 -16.27 -4.55
N SER A 124 9.22 -15.84 -3.47
CA SER A 124 10.13 -16.69 -2.69
C SER A 124 9.45 -17.71 -1.78
N GLY A 125 8.11 -17.78 -1.78
CA GLY A 125 7.34 -18.72 -0.97
C GLY A 125 7.41 -18.44 0.54
N CYS A 126 7.56 -17.17 0.95
CA CYS A 126 7.53 -16.81 2.36
C CYS A 126 6.19 -17.18 3.00
N THR A 127 6.24 -17.93 4.11
CA THR A 127 5.04 -18.45 4.80
C THR A 127 4.62 -17.61 6.00
N VAL A 128 5.37 -16.58 6.35
CA VAL A 128 5.13 -15.72 7.53
C VAL A 128 4.68 -14.32 7.17
N THR A 129 4.47 -14.04 5.88
CA THR A 129 3.98 -12.77 5.35
C THR A 129 2.72 -13.04 4.53
N PRO A 130 1.76 -12.11 4.49
CA PRO A 130 0.62 -12.23 3.58
C PRO A 130 1.08 -12.33 2.13
N ARG A 131 0.41 -13.15 1.33
CA ARG A 131 0.72 -13.23 -0.11
C ARG A 131 0.12 -12.06 -0.86
N LEU A 132 0.87 -11.55 -1.83
CA LEU A 132 0.36 -10.66 -2.86
C LEU A 132 -0.65 -11.44 -3.74
N LEU A 133 -1.80 -10.82 -3.97
CA LEU A 133 -2.90 -11.40 -4.77
C LEU A 133 -3.07 -10.71 -6.12
N GLY A 134 -2.63 -9.47 -6.23
CA GLY A 134 -2.65 -8.68 -7.45
C GLY A 134 -2.29 -7.24 -7.17
N TYR A 135 -1.88 -6.52 -8.22
CA TYR A 135 -1.64 -5.09 -8.15
C TYR A 135 -1.89 -4.45 -9.52
N GLN A 136 -1.95 -3.13 -9.55
CA GLN A 136 -2.04 -2.35 -10.76
C GLN A 136 -1.39 -0.99 -10.54
N ILE A 137 -0.45 -0.63 -11.40
CA ILE A 137 0.12 0.72 -11.46
C ILE A 137 -0.61 1.47 -12.58
N GLY A 138 -1.06 2.68 -12.29
CA GLY A 138 -1.78 3.52 -13.22
C GLY A 138 -1.41 4.99 -13.09
N LYS A 139 -2.08 5.82 -13.89
CA LYS A 139 -1.97 7.27 -13.86
C LYS A 139 -3.32 7.89 -13.51
N GLN A 140 -3.26 9.01 -12.80
CA GLN A 140 -4.39 9.82 -12.42
C GLN A 140 -4.96 10.58 -13.62
N ASP A 141 -6.28 10.76 -13.61
CA ASP A 141 -7.02 11.40 -14.69
C ASP A 141 -6.82 12.92 -14.72
N ALA A 142 -7.30 13.58 -15.78
CA ALA A 142 -7.20 15.03 -15.95
C ALA A 142 -7.86 15.84 -14.80
N ASN A 143 -8.86 15.26 -14.14
CA ASN A 143 -9.63 15.90 -13.07
C ASN A 143 -9.14 15.56 -11.66
N ASP A 144 -8.12 14.70 -11.54
CA ASP A 144 -7.57 14.30 -10.26
C ASP A 144 -6.70 15.39 -9.62
N LEU A 145 -6.31 15.16 -8.36
CA LEU A 145 -5.48 16.10 -7.60
C LEU A 145 -4.07 16.24 -8.18
N VAL A 146 -3.51 15.22 -8.81
CA VAL A 146 -2.25 15.33 -9.56
C VAL A 146 -2.45 14.70 -10.93
N PRO A 147 -2.93 15.44 -11.93
CA PRO A 147 -3.18 14.88 -13.26
C PRO A 147 -1.93 14.23 -13.84
N GLY A 148 -2.03 12.97 -14.25
CA GLY A 148 -0.90 12.17 -14.74
C GLY A 148 0.05 11.64 -13.68
N GLY A 149 -0.13 12.00 -12.40
CA GLY A 149 0.60 11.42 -11.28
C GLY A 149 0.21 9.95 -11.07
N TYR A 150 0.99 9.19 -10.31
CA TYR A 150 0.72 7.77 -10.17
C TYR A 150 -0.49 7.47 -9.27
N ILE A 151 -1.06 6.29 -9.50
CA ILE A 151 -1.97 5.59 -8.59
C ILE A 151 -1.59 4.10 -8.59
N LEU A 152 -1.45 3.49 -7.41
CA LEU A 152 -1.13 2.07 -7.25
C LEU A 152 -2.23 1.40 -6.44
N HIS A 153 -2.85 0.36 -7.02
CA HIS A 153 -3.71 -0.59 -6.30
C HIS A 153 -2.88 -1.81 -5.94
N LEU A 154 -2.88 -2.20 -4.68
CA LEU A 154 -2.12 -3.33 -4.15
C LEU A 154 -3.07 -4.22 -3.33
N VAL A 155 -3.20 -5.50 -3.66
CA VAL A 155 -4.12 -6.42 -2.97
C VAL A 155 -3.37 -7.60 -2.40
N TRP A 156 -3.56 -7.88 -1.11
CA TRP A 156 -2.93 -9.00 -0.42
C TRP A 156 -3.89 -9.73 0.52
N GLU A 157 -3.46 -10.91 0.95
CA GLU A 157 -4.27 -11.78 1.80
C GLU A 157 -4.61 -11.15 3.15
N ARG A 158 -5.88 -11.27 3.57
CA ARG A 158 -6.24 -11.12 4.98
C ARG A 158 -5.91 -12.42 5.70
N VAL A 159 -4.90 -12.39 6.56
CA VAL A 159 -4.54 -13.53 7.42
C VAL A 159 -5.45 -13.62 8.64
N PRO A 160 -5.67 -14.81 9.22
CA PRO A 160 -6.41 -14.97 10.47
C PRO A 160 -5.72 -14.25 11.63
N GLY A 161 -6.52 -13.72 12.54
CA GLY A 161 -6.06 -12.99 13.73
C GLY A 161 -6.30 -11.49 13.63
N ASP A 162 -6.05 -10.82 14.75
CA ASP A 162 -6.18 -9.37 14.88
C ASP A 162 -4.79 -8.73 15.01
N PRO A 163 -4.61 -7.50 14.49
CA PRO A 163 -3.39 -6.75 14.74
C PRO A 163 -3.18 -6.59 16.24
N LEU A 164 -1.98 -6.89 16.72
CA LEU A 164 -1.62 -6.68 18.11
C LEU A 164 -1.50 -5.18 18.37
N ASP A 165 -2.42 -4.65 19.17
CA ASP A 165 -2.41 -3.25 19.57
C ASP A 165 -1.26 -2.97 20.57
N ILE A 166 -0.73 -1.74 20.55
CA ILE A 166 0.41 -1.37 21.41
C ILE A 166 0.02 -1.35 22.89
N ASP A 167 -1.15 -0.81 23.22
CA ASP A 167 -1.64 -0.73 24.60
C ASP A 167 -2.03 -2.13 25.08
N GLU A 168 -2.69 -2.92 24.22
CA GLU A 168 -2.95 -4.33 24.47
C GLU A 168 -1.65 -5.07 24.80
N PHE A 169 -0.62 -4.96 23.95
CA PHE A 169 0.64 -5.64 24.17
C PHE A 169 1.26 -5.30 25.52
N TRP A 170 1.30 -4.02 25.91
CA TRP A 170 1.88 -3.61 27.19
C TRP A 170 1.04 -3.97 28.41
N SER A 171 -0.27 -4.15 28.24
CA SER A 171 -1.16 -4.66 29.29
C SER A 171 -0.94 -6.14 29.61
N LEU A 172 -0.31 -6.92 28.72
CA LEU A 172 -0.10 -8.34 28.90
C LEU A 172 0.95 -8.66 29.99
N PRO A 173 0.77 -9.79 30.72
CA PRO A 173 1.81 -10.35 31.59
C PRO A 173 3.16 -10.49 30.89
N TYR A 174 4.24 -10.37 31.66
CA TYR A 174 5.61 -10.37 31.11
C TYR A 174 5.92 -11.64 30.30
N ASP A 175 5.54 -12.81 30.80
CA ASP A 175 5.72 -14.10 30.11
C ASP A 175 5.01 -14.16 28.75
N LYS A 176 3.80 -13.58 28.64
CA LYS A 176 3.08 -13.47 27.38
C LYS A 176 3.77 -12.52 26.41
N ARG A 177 4.27 -11.38 26.89
CA ARG A 177 5.04 -10.44 26.05
C ARG A 177 6.33 -11.06 25.54
N GLU A 178 7.06 -11.79 26.38
CA GLU A 178 8.27 -12.51 25.98
C GLU A 178 7.96 -13.59 24.94
N PHE A 179 6.88 -14.36 25.12
CA PHE A 179 6.44 -15.33 24.12
C PHE A 179 6.15 -14.68 22.76
N ILE A 180 5.45 -13.54 22.74
CA ILE A 180 5.16 -12.78 21.51
C ILE A 180 6.46 -12.29 20.86
N ARG A 181 7.37 -11.69 21.64
CA ARG A 181 8.67 -11.20 21.15
C ARG A 181 9.49 -12.33 20.53
N ASP A 182 9.51 -13.50 21.16
CA ASP A 182 10.21 -14.67 20.66
C ASP A 182 9.66 -15.15 19.31
N LYS A 183 8.32 -15.17 19.16
CA LYS A 183 7.67 -15.50 17.89
C LYS A 183 7.94 -14.45 16.83
N PHE A 184 7.83 -13.17 17.18
CA PHE A 184 8.12 -12.06 16.27
C PHE A 184 9.58 -12.09 15.80
N LYS A 185 10.54 -12.27 16.71
CA LYS A 185 11.97 -12.38 16.37
C LYS A 185 12.24 -13.50 15.37
N LYS A 186 11.65 -14.67 15.57
CA LYS A 186 11.79 -15.81 14.64
C LYS A 186 11.23 -15.47 13.26
N ALA A 187 10.04 -14.88 13.19
CA ALA A 187 9.43 -14.47 11.92
C ALA A 187 10.25 -13.37 11.22
N TYR A 188 10.66 -12.33 11.96
CA TYR A 188 11.46 -11.23 11.45
C TYR A 188 12.79 -11.73 10.87
N THR A 189 13.54 -12.55 11.61
CA THR A 189 14.80 -13.14 11.10
C THR A 189 14.57 -14.03 9.88
N TYR A 190 13.43 -14.72 9.79
CA TYR A 190 13.08 -15.53 8.61
C TYR A 190 12.82 -14.67 7.37
N VAL A 191 12.21 -13.50 7.55
CA VAL A 191 11.92 -12.51 6.49
C VAL A 191 13.20 -11.80 6.05
N THR A 192 14.00 -11.26 6.98
CA THR A 192 15.20 -10.50 6.62
C THR A 192 16.22 -11.36 5.88
N LYS A 193 16.40 -12.62 6.29
CA LYS A 193 17.25 -13.58 5.57
C LYS A 193 16.81 -13.83 4.13
N ARG A 194 15.57 -13.52 3.74
CA ARG A 194 15.12 -13.63 2.34
C ARG A 194 15.25 -12.34 1.56
N LEU A 195 15.30 -11.21 2.26
CA LEU A 195 15.53 -9.90 1.66
C LEU A 195 17.03 -9.63 1.45
N ASP A 196 17.89 -10.16 2.32
CA ASP A 196 19.35 -9.93 2.27
C ASP A 196 20.09 -10.75 1.20
N TYR A 197 19.48 -11.83 0.66
CA TYR A 197 20.16 -12.73 -0.28
C TYR A 197 20.37 -12.14 -1.68
N ASP A 198 19.73 -11.01 -2.03
CA ASP A 198 19.76 -10.44 -3.39
C ASP A 198 20.45 -9.06 -3.49
N HIS A 199 21.27 -8.69 -2.51
CA HIS A 199 22.12 -7.47 -2.59
C HIS A 199 23.61 -7.74 -2.78
N TRP A 200 24.03 -9.00 -2.92
CA TRP A 200 25.41 -9.41 -3.24
C TRP A 200 25.46 -10.69 -4.10
N GLY A 201 24.78 -10.68 -5.25
CA GLY A 201 24.87 -11.70 -6.29
C GLY A 201 25.25 -11.11 -7.63
#